data_AF-A0A0Q7Z3M8-F1
#
_entry.id   AF-A0A0Q7Z3M8-F1
#
_cell.length_a   1.000
_cell.length_b   1.000
_cell.length_c   1.000
_cell.angle_alpha   90.00
_cell.angle_beta   90.00
_cell.angle_gamma   90.00
#
_symmetry.space_group_name_H-M   'P 1'
#
loop_
_entity.id
_entity.type
_entity.pdbx_description
1 polymer ?
#
loop_
_entity_poly.entity_id
_entity_poly.type
_entity_poly.pdbx_seq_one_letter_code
_entity_poly.pdbx_strand_id
1 'polypeptide(L)'
;MRLLDDATHLPEIDHYIDEVIAAETLLERVGNIHSIYRDASGRVDQVLIETEQNDRYLVLLVDVSRSALFGHFLLDLSEEYGIDR
;
A
#
# COMPACT_ATOMS: atom_id res chain seq x y z
N MET A 1 -3.70 -20.37 -9.94
CA MET A 1 -3.60 -19.24 -9.00
C MET A 1 -2.50 -18.34 -9.52
N ARG A 2 -2.86 -17.42 -10.42
CA ARG A 2 -1.94 -16.62 -11.23
C ARG A 2 -2.53 -15.22 -11.18
N LEU A 3 -2.14 -14.42 -10.17
CA LEU A 3 -2.55 -13.02 -9.93
C LEU A 3 -2.05 -12.56 -8.53
N LEU A 4 -0.78 -12.83 -8.21
CA LEU A 4 -0.12 -12.24 -7.03
C LEU A 4 1.11 -11.39 -7.41
N ASP A 5 1.53 -11.43 -8.68
CA ASP A 5 2.74 -10.76 -9.17
C ASP A 5 2.47 -9.50 -10.01
N ASP A 6 1.21 -9.21 -10.36
CA ASP A 6 0.91 -8.16 -11.36
C ASP A 6 0.99 -6.73 -10.80
N ALA A 7 0.66 -6.52 -9.52
CA ALA A 7 0.78 -5.17 -8.92
C ALA A 7 2.25 -4.76 -8.77
N THR A 8 3.14 -5.72 -8.49
CA THR A 8 4.59 -5.54 -8.35
C THR A 8 5.30 -5.24 -9.67
N HIS A 9 4.59 -5.29 -10.81
CA HIS A 9 5.14 -5.01 -12.13
C HIS A 9 4.84 -3.60 -12.64
N LEU A 10 4.33 -2.71 -11.79
CA LEU A 10 4.30 -1.29 -12.09
C LEU A 10 5.69 -0.70 -11.82
N PRO A 11 6.47 -0.34 -12.87
CA PRO A 11 7.80 0.22 -12.70
C PRO A 11 7.80 1.58 -11.97
N GLU A 12 6.63 2.18 -11.78
CA GLU A 12 6.43 3.48 -11.13
C GLU A 12 6.13 3.38 -9.63
N ILE A 13 5.87 2.19 -9.08
CA ILE A 13 5.53 2.05 -7.66
C ILE A 13 6.70 2.47 -6.77
N ASP A 14 7.93 2.04 -7.08
CA ASP A 14 9.10 2.36 -6.26
C ASP A 14 9.33 3.88 -6.19
N HIS A 15 9.24 4.55 -7.34
CA HIS A 15 9.39 6.01 -7.40
C HIS A 15 8.27 6.73 -6.63
N TYR A 16 7.03 6.26 -6.77
CA TYR A 16 5.91 6.82 -6.02
C TYR A 16 6.07 6.63 -4.51
N ILE A 17 6.54 5.45 -4.07
CA ILE A 17 6.84 5.18 -2.67
C ILE A 17 7.91 6.16 -2.16
N ASP A 18 8.97 6.41 -2.93
CA ASP A 18 10.01 7.37 -2.56
C ASP A 18 9.42 8.79 -2.38
N GLU A 19 8.51 9.21 -3.26
CA GLU A 19 7.79 10.49 -3.14
C GLU A 19 6.91 10.55 -1.89
N VAL A 20 6.21 9.46 -1.57
CA VAL A 20 5.38 9.37 -0.36
C VAL A 20 6.24 9.46 0.90
N ILE A 21 7.35 8.71 0.97
CA ILE A 21 8.30 8.77 2.09
C ILE A 21 8.87 10.19 2.24
N ALA A 22 9.19 10.86 1.12
CA ALA A 22 9.71 12.22 1.15
C ALA A 22 8.68 13.25 1.65
N ALA A 23 7.37 13.00 1.42
CA ALA A 23 6.28 13.88 1.82
C ALA A 23 5.77 13.61 3.25
N GLU A 24 5.77 12.35 3.69
CA GLU A 24 5.19 11.92 4.95
C GLU A 24 6.24 11.86 6.07
N THR A 25 6.23 12.88 6.94
CA THR A 25 7.22 13.00 8.03
C THR A 25 7.18 11.83 9.03
N LEU A 26 6.05 11.12 9.10
CA LEU A 26 5.87 9.97 10.00
C LEU A 26 6.29 8.63 9.37
N LEU A 27 6.69 8.64 8.10
CA LEU A 27 7.05 7.45 7.34
C LEU A 27 8.51 7.53 6.90
N GLU A 28 9.42 6.98 7.69
CA GLU A 28 10.85 7.02 7.36
C GLU A 28 11.20 6.02 6.27
N ARG A 29 10.65 4.80 6.34
CA ARG A 29 10.90 3.70 5.41
C ARG A 29 9.70 2.76 5.35
N VAL A 30 9.58 2.07 4.20
CA VAL A 30 8.64 0.96 4.02
C VAL A 30 9.39 -0.36 3.81
N GLY A 31 8.75 -1.44 4.21
CA GLY A 31 9.24 -2.81 4.10
C GLY A 31 8.67 -3.53 2.88
N ASN A 32 8.40 -4.84 3.04
CA ASN A 32 7.85 -5.65 1.96
C ASN A 32 6.34 -5.45 1.83
N ILE A 33 5.79 -5.88 0.68
CA ILE A 33 4.35 -6.05 0.53
C ILE A 33 3.88 -7.11 1.53
N HIS A 34 3.03 -6.70 2.45
CA HIS A 34 2.37 -7.58 3.41
C HIS A 34 1.25 -8.38 2.72
N SER A 35 0.40 -7.69 1.97
CA SER A 35 -0.79 -8.29 1.35
C SER A 35 -1.35 -7.43 0.23
N ILE A 36 -2.03 -8.06 -0.73
CA ILE A 36 -2.76 -7.38 -1.79
C ILE A 36 -4.23 -7.78 -1.69
N TYR A 37 -5.12 -6.80 -1.54
CA TYR A 37 -6.56 -7.01 -1.55
C TYR A 37 -7.16 -6.44 -2.83
N ARG A 38 -7.70 -7.34 -3.66
CA ARG A 38 -8.49 -6.93 -4.82
C ARG A 38 -9.93 -6.67 -4.40
N ASP A 39 -10.47 -5.53 -4.82
CA ASP A 39 -11.87 -5.21 -4.57
C ASP A 39 -12.82 -6.18 -5.28
N ALA A 40 -14.08 -6.22 -4.85
CA ALA A 40 -15.07 -7.15 -5.40
C ALA A 40 -15.34 -6.94 -6.90
N SER A 41 -15.08 -5.73 -7.42
CA SER A 41 -15.23 -5.44 -8.86
C SER A 41 -14.01 -5.81 -9.69
N GLY A 42 -12.88 -6.16 -9.05
CA GLY A 42 -11.61 -6.49 -9.70
C GLY A 42 -10.91 -5.30 -10.36
N ARG A 43 -11.29 -4.07 -9.99
CA ARG A 43 -10.81 -2.83 -10.59
C ARG A 43 -9.71 -2.17 -9.79
N VAL A 44 -9.70 -2.37 -8.47
CA VAL A 44 -8.74 -1.74 -7.57
C VAL A 44 -8.04 -2.78 -6.74
N ASP A 45 -6.71 -2.74 -6.77
CA ASP A 45 -5.86 -3.45 -5.83
C ASP A 45 -5.44 -2.51 -4.71
N GLN A 46 -5.63 -2.96 -3.47
CA GLN A 46 -5.11 -2.30 -2.27
C GLN A 46 -3.86 -3.07 -1.86
N VAL A 47 -2.69 -2.46 -2.07
CA VAL A 47 -1.40 -3.06 -1.73
C VAL A 47 -1.00 -2.54 -0.35
N LEU A 48 -0.99 -3.42 0.65
CA LEU A 48 -0.48 -3.11 1.98
C LEU A 48 1.01 -3.37 2.01
N ILE A 49 1.77 -2.37 2.40
CA ILE A 49 3.22 -2.41 2.57
C ILE A 49 3.51 -2.15 4.04
N GLU A 50 4.37 -2.99 4.62
CA GLU A 50 4.79 -2.84 6.01
C GLU A 50 5.52 -1.50 6.21
N THR A 51 5.36 -0.89 7.37
CA THR A 51 6.20 0.23 7.81
C THR A 51 7.10 -0.22 8.97
N GLU A 52 8.03 0.62 9.40
CA GLU A 52 8.85 0.33 10.58
C GLU A 52 8.06 0.36 11.90
N GLN A 53 6.85 0.91 11.88
CA GLN A 53 5.96 0.96 13.04
C GLN A 53 5.01 -0.23 13.00
N ASN A 54 4.94 -0.96 14.12
CA ASN A 54 3.96 -2.04 14.27
C ASN A 54 2.56 -1.51 14.04
N ASP A 55 1.69 -2.36 13.47
CA ASP A 55 0.29 -2.05 13.21
C ASP A 55 0.05 -0.87 12.27
N ARG A 56 1.10 -0.36 11.62
CA ARG A 56 1.02 0.71 10.63
C ARG A 56 1.46 0.25 9.25
N TYR A 57 0.64 0.56 8.25
CA TYR A 57 0.82 0.13 6.87
C TYR A 57 0.68 1.30 5.90
N LEU A 58 1.55 1.34 4.89
CA LEU A 58 1.30 2.15 3.70
C LEU A 58 0.37 1.34 2.78
N VAL A 59 -0.81 1.89 2.50
CA VAL A 59 -1.78 1.31 1.57
C VAL A 59 -1.70 2.06 0.25
N LEU A 60 -1.29 1.38 -0.82
CA LEU A 60 -1.37 1.93 -2.18
C LEU A 60 -2.66 1.48 -2.86
N LEU A 61 -3.34 2.40 -3.52
CA LEU A 61 -4.53 2.12 -4.33
C LEU A 61 -4.12 2.09 -5.79
N VAL A 62 -4.25 0.93 -6.43
CA VAL A 62 -3.85 0.70 -7.82
C VAL A 62 -5.08 0.39 -8.67
N ASP A 63 -5.32 1.18 -9.71
CA ASP A 63 -6.27 0.85 -10.77
C ASP A 63 -5.67 -0.24 -11.66
N VAL A 64 -6.22 -1.45 -11.55
CA VAL A 64 -5.77 -2.62 -12.29
C VAL A 64 -6.04 -2.46 -13.80
N SER A 65 -7.15 -1.80 -14.15
CA SER A 65 -7.56 -1.64 -15.55
C SER A 65 -6.70 -0.64 -16.32
N ARG A 66 -6.19 0.37 -15.60
CA ARG A 66 -5.32 1.41 -16.16
C ARG A 66 -3.85 1.18 -15.88
N SER A 67 -3.51 0.19 -15.06
CA SER A 67 -2.15 -0.03 -14.57
C SER A 67 -1.57 1.25 -13.97
N ALA A 68 -2.35 1.94 -13.13
CA ALA A 68 -2.04 3.27 -12.63
C ALA A 68 -2.29 3.36 -11.13
N LEU A 69 -1.46 4.13 -10.43
CA LEU A 69 -1.63 4.39 -9.00
C LEU A 69 -2.61 5.56 -8.79
N PHE A 70 -3.67 5.33 -8.01
CA PHE A 70 -4.68 6.34 -7.67
C PHE A 70 -4.27 7.20 -6.48
N GLY A 71 -3.53 6.63 -5.55
CA GLY A 71 -3.05 7.34 -4.38
C GLY A 71 -2.61 6.36 -3.30
N HIS A 72 -2.39 6.91 -2.11
CA HIS A 72 -2.02 6.14 -0.95
C HIS A 72 -2.80 6.59 0.29
N PHE A 73 -2.77 5.75 1.31
CA PHE A 73 -3.28 6.04 2.64
C PHE A 73 -2.36 5.39 3.67
N LEU A 74 -2.09 6.08 4.77
CA LEU A 74 -1.29 5.56 5.86
C LEU A 74 -2.23 5.02 6.94
N LEU A 75 -2.34 3.70 7.04
CA LEU A 75 -3.25 3.02 7.93
C LEU A 75 -2.55 2.71 9.25
N ASP A 76 -3.04 3.28 10.35
CA ASP A 76 -2.67 2.89 11.71
C ASP A 76 -3.83 2.06 12.30
N LEU A 77 -3.62 0.75 12.45
CA LEU A 77 -4.67 -0.14 12.94
C LEU A 77 -5.00 0.12 14.42
N SER A 78 -4.02 0.55 15.21
CA SER A 78 -4.20 0.88 16.62
C SER A 78 -5.06 2.12 16.79
N GLU A 79 -4.82 3.16 15.99
CA GLU A 79 -5.65 4.37 15.98
C GLU A 79 -7.05 4.11 15.42
N GLU A 80 -7.16 3.42 14.28
CA GLU A 80 -8.45 3.22 13.58
C GLU A 80 -9.37 2.22 14.28
N TYR A 81 -8.81 1.14 14.84
CA TYR A 81 -9.59 0.02 15.37
C TYR A 81 -9.42 -0.20 16.88
N GLY A 82 -8.52 0.54 17.55
CA GLY A 82 -8.33 0.45 18.99
C GLY A 82 -7.78 -0.89 19.46
N ILE A 83 -6.93 -1.54 18.64
CA ILE A 83 -6.39 -2.88 18.93
C ILE A 83 -5.34 -2.89 20.05
N ASP A 84 -4.75 -1.74 20.38
CA ASP A 84 -3.75 -1.58 21.45
C ASP A 84 -4.33 -1.25 22.84
N ARG A 85 -5.61 -1.59 23.10
CA ARG A 85 -6.33 -1.19 24.31
C ARG A 85 -6.35 -2.22 25.44
#